data_AF-A0A975G6J8-F1
#
_entry.id   AF-A0A975G6J8-F1
#
_cell.length_a   1.000
_cell.length_b   1.000
_cell.length_c   1.000
_cell.angle_alpha   90.00
_cell.angle_beta   90.00
_cell.angle_gamma   90.00
#
_symmetry.space_group_name_H-M   'P 1'
#
loop_
_entity.id
_entity.type
_entity.pdbx_description
1 polymer ?
#
loop_
_entity_poly.entity_id
_entity_poly.type
_entity_poly.pdbx_seq_one_letter_code
_entity_poly.pdbx_strand_id
1 'polypeptide(L)'
;MKLPLPLLALTALAAQADPFLTYENRPLGTADAPLLISTYLPDPSLDPAVFSHHHVGEAVRKYSPEKGVDLPGYESPIPGVPAALAVNFGKDLSYVFDTVECRPLYAWQGGFLDFTPYWGDQARGSRVSFDYVPRLVGTLFQKASGKHPISINGKPADADGPLQYIGYKLEKGVPRFTVKSGKTLLRVKITPGKQPLSCHYEWSSDPAAKLVYKEGGFTASGDGKIEFDYQGKAVGEFTGYQVKLDLSKPSAKTGSALFGNFGCATCHSIDGAGGHGPTLAGLANSTVELEGGGTAKADTEYLLESLRNPNAKIVKGYPPNYMPPFAALSDVELKSMVLYIQSLPKPE
;
A
#
# COMPACT_ATOMS: atom_id res chain seq x y z
N MET A 1 -2.98 -25.93 67.73
CA MET A 1 -2.51 -25.98 66.33
C MET A 1 -3.29 -24.95 65.51
N LYS A 2 -2.68 -23.80 65.20
CA LYS A 2 -3.23 -22.80 64.27
C LYS A 2 -2.13 -22.52 63.25
N LEU A 3 -2.35 -22.93 62.01
CA LEU A 3 -1.42 -22.65 60.89
C LEU A 3 -1.48 -21.16 60.51
N PRO A 4 -0.37 -20.55 60.07
CA PRO A 4 -0.38 -19.22 59.48
C PRO A 4 -0.72 -19.29 57.98
N LEU A 5 -1.47 -18.30 57.52
CA LEU A 5 -1.84 -18.08 56.11
C LEU A 5 -0.66 -17.37 55.40
N PRO A 6 -0.23 -17.76 54.19
CA PRO A 6 0.82 -17.04 53.48
C PRO A 6 0.22 -15.83 52.75
N LEU A 7 0.87 -14.68 52.90
CA LEU A 7 0.57 -13.45 52.18
C LEU A 7 1.11 -13.57 50.75
N LEU A 8 0.22 -13.69 49.76
CA LEU A 8 0.59 -13.64 48.34
C LEU A 8 0.91 -12.19 47.97
N ALA A 9 2.17 -11.90 47.67
CA ALA A 9 2.57 -10.62 47.10
C ALA A 9 2.08 -10.55 45.64
N LEU A 10 1.07 -9.72 45.40
CA LEU A 10 0.58 -9.41 44.06
C LEU A 10 1.54 -8.39 43.43
N THR A 11 2.45 -8.86 42.58
CA THR A 11 3.19 -7.98 41.66
C THR A 11 2.21 -7.41 40.65
N ALA A 12 1.88 -6.13 40.78
CA ALA A 12 1.13 -5.41 39.78
C ALA A 12 1.97 -5.29 38.50
N LEU A 13 1.69 -6.13 37.52
CA LEU A 13 2.11 -5.87 36.14
C LEU A 13 1.33 -4.62 35.70
N ALA A 14 2.04 -3.52 35.49
CA ALA A 14 1.46 -2.36 34.83
C ALA A 14 1.09 -2.78 33.40
N ALA A 15 -0.19 -3.06 33.17
CA ALA A 15 -0.73 -3.22 31.83
C ALA A 15 -0.68 -1.83 31.18
N GLN A 16 0.34 -1.60 30.36
CA GLN A 16 0.38 -0.48 29.44
C GLN A 16 -0.73 -0.77 28.42
N ALA A 17 -1.87 -0.11 28.58
CA ALA A 17 -2.99 -0.26 27.66
C ALA A 17 -2.54 0.30 26.31
N ASP A 18 -2.31 -0.57 25.34
CA ASP A 18 -2.10 -0.15 23.96
C ASP A 18 -3.28 0.76 23.56
N PRO A 19 -3.03 1.94 22.96
CA PRO A 19 -4.11 2.80 22.53
C PRO A 19 -5.00 2.03 21.55
N PHE A 20 -6.32 2.01 21.82
CA PHE A 20 -7.33 1.34 20.97
C PHE A 20 -7.32 1.81 19.50
N LEU A 21 -6.65 2.93 19.20
CA LEU A 21 -6.50 3.50 17.88
C LEU A 21 -5.08 3.25 17.35
N THR A 22 -4.91 2.16 16.60
CA THR A 22 -3.76 1.99 15.71
C THR A 22 -4.03 2.76 14.42
N TYR A 23 -3.32 3.86 14.21
CA TYR A 23 -3.46 4.74 13.05
C TYR A 23 -2.61 4.23 11.86
N GLU A 24 -2.80 2.96 11.49
CA GLU A 24 -2.10 2.35 10.35
C GLU A 24 -2.97 2.44 9.09
N ASN A 25 -2.64 3.39 8.21
CA ASN A 25 -3.38 3.63 6.96
C ASN A 25 -2.82 2.86 5.77
N ARG A 26 -1.72 2.14 5.94
CA ARG A 26 -1.12 1.25 4.95
C ARG A 26 -0.95 -0.14 5.57
N PRO A 27 -2.06 -0.76 6.03
CA PRO A 27 -2.00 -2.03 6.72
C PRO A 27 -1.45 -3.11 5.78
N LEU A 28 -0.65 -4.00 6.35
CA LEU A 28 -0.13 -5.17 5.65
C LEU A 28 -0.56 -6.43 6.40
N GLY A 29 -0.88 -7.47 5.63
CA GLY A 29 -0.94 -8.83 6.11
C GLY A 29 0.44 -9.46 6.20
N THR A 30 0.46 -10.76 6.45
CA THR A 30 1.67 -11.58 6.45
C THR A 30 1.46 -12.81 5.56
N ALA A 31 2.50 -13.60 5.33
CA ALA A 31 2.39 -14.84 4.58
C ALA A 31 1.41 -15.84 5.25
N ASP A 32 1.44 -15.95 6.58
CA ASP A 32 0.64 -16.90 7.35
C ASP A 32 -0.74 -16.36 7.79
N ALA A 33 -0.88 -15.04 7.79
CA ALA A 33 -2.14 -14.34 8.08
C ALA A 33 -2.30 -13.19 7.08
N PRO A 34 -2.71 -13.48 5.83
CA PRO A 34 -2.93 -12.45 4.85
C PRO A 34 -4.08 -11.54 5.28
N LEU A 35 -3.97 -10.26 4.93
CA LEU A 35 -5.01 -9.27 5.18
C LEU A 35 -6.01 -9.33 4.03
N LEU A 36 -7.30 -9.41 4.36
CA LEU A 36 -8.40 -9.37 3.40
C LEU A 36 -9.25 -8.14 3.66
N ILE A 37 -9.47 -7.32 2.64
CA ILE A 37 -10.32 -6.13 2.74
C ILE A 37 -11.34 -6.11 1.61
N SER A 38 -12.59 -5.82 1.95
CA SER A 38 -13.65 -5.49 1.00
C SER A 38 -13.96 -4.00 1.07
N THR A 39 -13.77 -3.31 -0.05
CA THR A 39 -14.03 -1.87 -0.22
C THR A 39 -14.13 -1.55 -1.71
N TYR A 40 -14.30 -0.28 -2.10
CA TYR A 40 -14.04 0.17 -3.46
C TYR A 40 -12.54 0.08 -3.74
N LEU A 41 -12.15 -0.68 -4.75
CA LEU A 41 -10.75 -0.90 -5.07
C LEU A 41 -10.29 -0.01 -6.23
N PRO A 42 -9.02 0.42 -6.24
CA PRO A 42 -8.51 1.27 -7.31
C PRO A 42 -8.59 0.57 -8.67
N ASP A 43 -8.86 1.31 -9.73
CA ASP A 43 -8.72 0.82 -11.10
C ASP A 43 -7.36 1.25 -11.66
N PRO A 44 -6.39 0.35 -11.88
CA PRO A 44 -5.09 0.66 -12.48
C PRO A 44 -5.16 0.80 -14.01
N SER A 45 -6.25 1.37 -14.51
CA SER A 45 -6.58 1.47 -15.95
C SER A 45 -6.69 0.09 -16.60
N LEU A 46 -7.60 -0.74 -16.09
CA LEU A 46 -8.02 -1.97 -16.73
C LEU A 46 -8.79 -1.64 -18.03
N ASP A 47 -8.72 -2.56 -18.99
CA ASP A 47 -9.51 -2.46 -20.21
C ASP A 47 -11.01 -2.56 -19.85
N PRO A 48 -11.90 -1.68 -20.35
CA PRO A 48 -13.34 -1.78 -20.09
C PRO A 48 -13.95 -3.15 -20.41
N ALA A 49 -13.38 -3.90 -21.37
CA ALA A 49 -13.80 -5.27 -21.69
C ALA A 49 -13.57 -6.27 -20.54
N VAL A 50 -12.79 -5.89 -19.51
CA VAL A 50 -12.61 -6.69 -18.30
C VAL A 50 -13.89 -6.77 -17.46
N PHE A 51 -14.74 -5.74 -17.57
CA PHE A 51 -15.90 -5.50 -16.72
C PHE A 51 -17.23 -5.82 -17.42
N SER A 52 -17.25 -6.86 -18.25
CA SER A 52 -18.41 -7.23 -19.08
C SER A 52 -19.69 -7.54 -18.31
N HIS A 53 -19.60 -7.86 -17.03
CA HIS A 53 -20.71 -8.20 -16.14
C HIS A 53 -20.97 -7.13 -15.07
N HIS A 54 -20.12 -6.11 -14.96
CA HIS A 54 -20.38 -4.97 -14.08
C HIS A 54 -21.45 -4.05 -14.67
N HIS A 55 -22.23 -3.44 -13.78
CA HIS A 55 -23.07 -2.31 -14.16
C HIS A 55 -22.21 -1.04 -14.27
N VAL A 56 -22.53 -0.21 -15.26
CA VAL A 56 -21.91 1.11 -15.41
C VAL A 56 -22.71 2.09 -14.55
N GLY A 57 -22.04 2.72 -13.59
CA GLY A 57 -22.64 3.78 -12.81
C GLY A 57 -22.95 5.01 -13.68
N GLU A 58 -24.07 5.69 -13.40
CA GLU A 58 -24.47 6.91 -14.09
C GLU A 58 -24.38 8.12 -13.16
N ALA A 59 -24.25 9.31 -13.74
CA ALA A 59 -24.29 10.54 -12.98
C ALA A 59 -25.68 10.74 -12.35
N VAL A 60 -25.72 11.00 -11.06
CA VAL A 60 -26.97 11.20 -10.30
C VAL A 60 -27.15 12.68 -9.96
N ARG A 61 -28.39 13.14 -9.79
CA ARG A 61 -28.63 14.51 -9.32
C ARG A 61 -28.01 14.71 -7.95
N LYS A 62 -27.45 15.89 -7.71
CA LYS A 62 -27.04 16.29 -6.35
C LYS A 62 -28.26 16.24 -5.45
N TYR A 63 -28.14 15.68 -4.26
CA TYR A 63 -29.23 15.59 -3.30
C TYR A 63 -28.86 16.31 -2.00
N SER A 64 -29.81 17.03 -1.40
CA SER A 64 -29.66 17.62 -0.07
C SER A 64 -30.40 16.77 0.97
N PRO A 65 -29.70 16.02 1.83
CA PRO A 65 -30.34 15.27 2.90
C PRO A 65 -31.09 16.16 3.90
N GLU A 66 -30.56 17.35 4.16
CA GLU A 66 -31.17 18.33 5.07
C GLU A 66 -32.53 18.83 4.55
N LYS A 67 -32.62 19.10 3.25
CA LYS A 67 -33.83 19.66 2.63
C LYS A 67 -34.76 18.61 2.02
N GLY A 68 -34.29 17.37 1.88
CA GLY A 68 -35.04 16.29 1.26
C GLY A 68 -35.31 16.48 -0.24
N VAL A 69 -34.51 17.30 -0.96
CA VAL A 69 -34.73 17.64 -2.36
C VAL A 69 -33.48 17.48 -3.23
N ASP A 70 -33.69 17.23 -4.52
CA ASP A 70 -32.65 17.32 -5.52
C ASP A 70 -32.22 18.77 -5.74
N LEU A 71 -30.91 18.98 -5.81
CA LEU A 71 -30.26 20.24 -6.12
C LEU A 71 -29.90 20.31 -7.61
N PRO A 72 -29.72 21.52 -8.18
CA PRO A 72 -29.13 21.67 -9.50
C PRO A 72 -27.73 21.03 -9.59
N GLY A 73 -27.45 20.37 -10.71
CA GLY A 73 -26.17 19.70 -10.97
C GLY A 73 -26.18 18.19 -10.69
N TYR A 74 -25.08 17.54 -11.05
CA TYR A 74 -24.92 16.09 -10.95
C TYR A 74 -23.66 15.73 -10.14
N GLU A 75 -23.70 14.59 -9.47
CA GLU A 75 -22.53 13.90 -8.92
C GLU A 75 -22.15 12.76 -9.87
N SER A 76 -20.86 12.64 -10.14
CA SER A 76 -20.32 11.53 -10.93
C SER A 76 -20.16 10.28 -10.08
N PRO A 77 -20.24 9.07 -10.67
CA PRO A 77 -19.89 7.84 -9.98
C PRO A 77 -18.49 7.88 -9.39
N ILE A 78 -18.30 7.17 -8.29
CA ILE A 78 -16.98 6.99 -7.68
C ILE A 78 -16.12 6.16 -8.64
N PRO A 79 -14.92 6.63 -9.02
CA PRO A 79 -14.03 5.92 -9.95
C PRO A 79 -13.25 4.82 -9.21
N GLY A 80 -13.94 3.72 -8.88
CA GLY A 80 -13.34 2.55 -8.24
C GLY A 80 -14.12 1.29 -8.60
N VAL A 81 -13.46 0.14 -8.47
CA VAL A 81 -14.05 -1.17 -8.70
C VAL A 81 -14.88 -1.56 -7.47
N PRO A 82 -16.21 -1.64 -7.57
CA PRO A 82 -17.06 -2.12 -6.49
C PRO A 82 -17.00 -3.65 -6.40
N ALA A 83 -17.59 -4.22 -5.34
CA ALA A 83 -17.79 -5.67 -5.22
C ALA A 83 -16.53 -6.50 -5.47
N ALA A 84 -15.40 -6.05 -4.91
CA ALA A 84 -14.12 -6.71 -5.05
C ALA A 84 -13.42 -6.85 -3.69
N LEU A 85 -12.48 -7.80 -3.64
CA LEU A 85 -11.76 -8.22 -2.45
C LEU A 85 -10.27 -8.06 -2.71
N ALA A 86 -9.60 -7.29 -1.86
CA ALA A 86 -8.16 -7.14 -1.90
C ALA A 86 -7.51 -8.06 -0.86
N VAL A 87 -6.47 -8.78 -1.26
CA VAL A 87 -5.74 -9.71 -0.41
C VAL A 87 -4.27 -9.34 -0.40
N ASN A 88 -3.64 -9.30 0.79
CA ASN A 88 -2.24 -8.94 0.96
C ASN A 88 -1.48 -9.93 1.84
N PHE A 89 -0.31 -10.36 1.36
CA PHE A 89 0.64 -11.25 2.03
C PHE A 89 1.90 -10.48 2.45
N GLY A 90 1.74 -9.25 2.94
CA GLY A 90 2.85 -8.35 3.19
C GLY A 90 3.45 -7.82 1.90
N LYS A 91 4.79 -7.68 1.84
CA LYS A 91 5.48 -7.17 0.65
C LYS A 91 5.49 -8.16 -0.53
N ASP A 92 5.20 -9.44 -0.29
CA ASP A 92 5.47 -10.50 -1.26
C ASP A 92 4.36 -10.67 -2.31
N LEU A 93 3.12 -10.31 -1.97
CA LEU A 93 2.00 -10.33 -2.92
C LEU A 93 0.82 -9.51 -2.40
N SER A 94 0.24 -8.74 -3.31
CA SER A 94 -1.11 -8.20 -3.21
C SER A 94 -1.88 -8.51 -4.49
N TYR A 95 -3.18 -8.77 -4.37
CA TYR A 95 -4.05 -8.88 -5.53
C TYR A 95 -5.47 -8.42 -5.23
N VAL A 96 -6.21 -8.18 -6.31
CA VAL A 96 -7.65 -7.93 -6.26
C VAL A 96 -8.40 -9.05 -6.95
N PHE A 97 -9.37 -9.64 -6.24
CA PHE A 97 -10.33 -10.60 -6.76
C PHE A 97 -11.69 -9.93 -6.89
N ASP A 98 -12.25 -9.94 -8.10
CA ASP A 98 -13.55 -9.38 -8.40
C ASP A 98 -14.64 -10.43 -8.22
N THR A 99 -15.70 -10.08 -7.49
CA THR A 99 -16.80 -11.02 -7.18
C THR A 99 -17.91 -11.02 -8.23
N VAL A 100 -17.90 -10.08 -9.16
CA VAL A 100 -18.85 -9.98 -10.28
C VAL A 100 -18.29 -10.74 -11.49
N GLU A 101 -17.07 -10.41 -11.90
CA GLU A 101 -16.32 -11.10 -12.95
C GLU A 101 -15.75 -12.44 -12.47
N CYS A 102 -15.76 -12.69 -11.16
CA CYS A 102 -15.34 -13.95 -10.53
C CYS A 102 -13.90 -14.36 -10.84
N ARG A 103 -12.99 -13.38 -10.93
CA ARG A 103 -11.58 -13.59 -11.29
C ARG A 103 -10.63 -12.60 -10.62
N PRO A 104 -9.32 -12.89 -10.58
CA PRO A 104 -8.32 -11.88 -10.26
C PRO A 104 -8.32 -10.77 -11.33
N LEU A 105 -8.31 -9.51 -10.91
CA LEU A 105 -8.20 -8.36 -11.81
C LEU A 105 -6.77 -7.89 -11.99
N TYR A 106 -5.98 -7.89 -10.93
CA TYR A 106 -4.59 -7.46 -10.98
C TYR A 106 -3.83 -7.91 -9.73
N ALA A 107 -2.51 -7.99 -9.85
CA ALA A 107 -1.60 -8.33 -8.77
C ALA A 107 -0.34 -7.47 -8.78
N TRP A 108 0.18 -7.16 -7.60
CA TRP A 108 1.34 -6.30 -7.37
C TRP A 108 2.18 -6.78 -6.18
N GLN A 109 3.41 -6.27 -6.04
CA GLN A 109 4.32 -6.54 -4.93
C GLN A 109 4.81 -5.25 -4.28
N GLY A 110 5.39 -5.35 -3.08
CA GLY A 110 6.03 -4.25 -2.36
C GLY A 110 5.15 -3.56 -1.31
N GLY A 111 3.84 -3.49 -1.53
CA GLY A 111 2.89 -2.89 -0.60
C GLY A 111 1.47 -3.37 -0.83
N PHE A 112 0.50 -2.64 -0.27
CA PHE A 112 -0.92 -2.94 -0.41
C PHE A 112 -1.70 -1.71 -0.87
N LEU A 113 -2.53 -1.16 0.00
CA LEU A 113 -3.43 -0.06 -0.24
C LEU A 113 -3.16 1.03 0.78
N ASP A 114 -3.08 2.26 0.29
CA ASP A 114 -3.03 3.46 1.08
C ASP A 114 -4.45 3.98 1.29
N PHE A 115 -4.94 3.81 2.51
CA PHE A 115 -6.27 4.23 2.94
C PHE A 115 -6.31 5.68 3.41
N THR A 116 -5.22 6.44 3.35
CA THR A 116 -5.20 7.87 3.74
C THR A 116 -6.35 8.69 3.15
N PRO A 117 -6.78 8.53 1.87
CA PRO A 117 -7.95 9.24 1.33
C PRO A 117 -9.23 9.01 2.16
N TYR A 118 -9.40 7.78 2.64
CA TYR A 118 -10.64 7.24 3.20
C TYR A 118 -10.64 7.13 4.74
N TRP A 119 -9.48 6.93 5.36
CA TRP A 119 -9.31 6.85 6.83
C TRP A 119 -8.72 8.13 7.42
N GLY A 120 -8.17 9.01 6.58
CA GLY A 120 -7.50 10.23 7.02
C GLY A 120 -6.04 9.98 7.40
N ASP A 121 -5.40 10.94 8.06
CA ASP A 121 -4.05 10.82 8.60
C ASP A 121 -4.00 11.28 10.07
N GLN A 122 -2.94 10.90 10.79
CA GLN A 122 -2.76 11.26 12.20
C GLN A 122 -2.76 12.78 12.44
N ALA A 123 -2.33 13.58 11.46
CA ALA A 123 -2.26 15.03 11.60
C ALA A 123 -3.62 15.72 11.38
N ARG A 124 -4.58 15.04 10.75
CA ARG A 124 -5.90 15.60 10.40
C ARG A 124 -7.05 14.97 11.17
N GLY A 125 -6.90 13.75 11.69
CA GLY A 125 -7.92 13.07 12.50
C GLY A 125 -9.19 12.62 11.76
N SER A 126 -9.33 12.98 10.47
CA SER A 126 -10.51 12.67 9.65
C SER A 126 -10.15 12.51 8.17
N ARG A 127 -11.12 12.01 7.40
CA ARG A 127 -11.06 11.91 5.92
C ARG A 127 -10.58 13.20 5.29
N VAL A 128 -9.71 13.05 4.29
CA VAL A 128 -9.12 14.17 3.55
C VAL A 128 -9.97 14.63 2.37
N SER A 129 -10.92 13.80 1.91
CA SER A 129 -11.87 14.09 0.83
C SER A 129 -13.05 13.11 0.84
N PHE A 130 -14.07 13.36 0.01
CA PHE A 130 -15.12 12.38 -0.34
C PHE A 130 -14.59 11.27 -1.28
N ASP A 131 -13.32 10.91 -1.12
CA ASP A 131 -12.64 9.91 -1.93
C ASP A 131 -12.66 8.58 -1.18
N TYR A 132 -13.48 7.66 -1.67
CA TYR A 132 -13.74 6.36 -1.04
C TYR A 132 -12.80 5.27 -1.55
N VAL A 133 -11.87 5.60 -2.45
CA VAL A 133 -11.01 4.63 -3.12
C VAL A 133 -9.59 4.76 -2.53
N PRO A 134 -9.03 3.70 -1.92
CA PRO A 134 -7.63 3.73 -1.49
C PRO A 134 -6.70 3.77 -2.71
N ARG A 135 -5.43 4.12 -2.49
CA ARG A 135 -4.42 4.17 -3.56
C ARG A 135 -3.52 2.94 -3.54
N LEU A 136 -3.13 2.44 -4.70
CA LEU A 136 -2.16 1.36 -4.79
C LEU A 136 -0.81 1.80 -4.22
N VAL A 137 -0.11 0.87 -3.58
CA VAL A 137 1.29 1.02 -3.15
C VAL A 137 2.06 -0.21 -3.61
N GLY A 138 3.06 -0.01 -4.46
CA GLY A 138 3.96 -1.05 -4.96
C GLY A 138 3.98 -1.20 -6.48
N THR A 139 4.63 -2.28 -6.94
CA THR A 139 4.89 -2.60 -8.34
C THR A 139 3.84 -3.55 -8.88
N LEU A 140 2.96 -3.04 -9.75
CA LEU A 140 1.96 -3.83 -10.47
C LEU A 140 2.63 -4.71 -11.52
N PHE A 141 2.30 -6.00 -11.56
CA PHE A 141 2.91 -6.93 -12.51
C PHE A 141 1.92 -7.78 -13.32
N GLN A 142 0.67 -7.88 -12.89
CA GLN A 142 -0.39 -8.58 -13.61
C GLN A 142 -1.60 -7.66 -13.70
N LYS A 143 -2.20 -7.58 -14.89
CA LYS A 143 -3.53 -7.00 -15.13
C LYS A 143 -4.35 -7.97 -15.95
N ALA A 144 -5.62 -8.10 -15.60
CA ALA A 144 -6.60 -8.81 -16.39
C ALA A 144 -6.83 -8.07 -17.72
N SER A 145 -7.15 -8.83 -18.76
CA SER A 145 -7.45 -8.30 -20.08
C SER A 145 -8.55 -9.12 -20.74
N GLY A 146 -9.48 -8.45 -21.43
CA GLY A 146 -10.55 -9.13 -22.17
C GLY A 146 -11.39 -10.06 -21.29
N LYS A 147 -11.75 -11.22 -21.83
CA LYS A 147 -12.67 -12.19 -21.22
C LYS A 147 -12.05 -12.94 -20.03
N HIS A 148 -12.91 -13.66 -19.30
CA HIS A 148 -12.49 -14.54 -18.21
C HIS A 148 -11.41 -15.56 -18.67
N PRO A 149 -10.33 -15.78 -17.88
CA PRO A 149 -9.18 -16.57 -18.34
C PRO A 149 -9.40 -18.08 -18.33
N ILE A 150 -10.41 -18.59 -17.59
CA ILE A 150 -10.72 -20.03 -17.50
C ILE A 150 -11.72 -20.44 -18.58
N SER A 151 -11.42 -21.57 -19.21
CA SER A 151 -12.36 -22.39 -19.98
C SER A 151 -12.55 -23.76 -19.33
N ILE A 152 -13.79 -24.28 -19.36
CA ILE A 152 -14.21 -25.57 -18.83
C ILE A 152 -14.67 -26.44 -20.00
N ASN A 153 -14.07 -27.63 -20.17
CA ASN A 153 -14.39 -28.57 -21.26
C ASN A 153 -14.39 -27.90 -22.65
N GLY A 154 -13.43 -27.00 -22.87
CA GLY A 154 -13.25 -26.28 -24.15
C GLY A 154 -14.20 -25.09 -24.37
N LYS A 155 -15.08 -24.76 -23.42
CA LYS A 155 -15.95 -23.58 -23.47
C LYS A 155 -15.50 -22.53 -22.45
N PRO A 156 -15.67 -21.21 -22.72
CA PRO A 156 -15.47 -20.18 -21.71
C PRO A 156 -16.24 -20.47 -20.42
N ALA A 157 -15.69 -20.12 -19.25
CA ALA A 157 -16.33 -20.39 -17.97
C ALA A 157 -17.70 -19.70 -17.82
N ASP A 158 -17.94 -18.61 -18.53
CA ASP A 158 -19.19 -17.85 -18.58
C ASP A 158 -20.11 -18.27 -19.76
N ALA A 159 -19.81 -19.37 -20.46
CA ALA A 159 -20.56 -19.78 -21.65
C ALA A 159 -22.03 -20.13 -21.37
N ASP A 160 -22.35 -20.60 -20.16
CA ASP A 160 -23.70 -20.94 -19.72
C ASP A 160 -24.37 -19.80 -18.91
N GLY A 161 -23.81 -18.59 -18.96
CA GLY A 161 -24.27 -17.40 -18.26
C GLY A 161 -23.24 -16.83 -17.28
N PRO A 162 -23.57 -15.71 -16.61
CA PRO A 162 -22.67 -15.04 -15.68
C PRO A 162 -22.22 -15.97 -14.55
N LEU A 163 -20.95 -15.86 -14.19
CA LEU A 163 -20.38 -16.57 -13.06
C LEU A 163 -21.01 -16.04 -11.75
N GLN A 164 -21.22 -16.94 -10.79
CA GLN A 164 -21.78 -16.59 -9.49
C GLN A 164 -20.73 -16.79 -8.40
N TYR A 165 -20.32 -15.70 -7.77
CA TYR A 165 -19.48 -15.78 -6.59
C TYR A 165 -20.27 -16.40 -5.41
N ILE A 166 -19.74 -17.48 -4.85
CA ILE A 166 -20.38 -18.19 -3.73
C ILE A 166 -19.81 -17.73 -2.39
N GLY A 167 -18.51 -17.44 -2.34
CA GLY A 167 -17.81 -17.08 -1.12
C GLY A 167 -16.35 -17.54 -1.14
N TYR A 168 -15.66 -17.43 -0.01
CA TYR A 168 -14.34 -18.02 0.19
C TYR A 168 -14.30 -18.84 1.47
N LYS A 169 -13.37 -19.81 1.52
CA LYS A 169 -12.96 -20.50 2.75
C LYS A 169 -11.49 -20.18 3.02
N LEU A 170 -11.13 -19.98 4.28
CA LEU A 170 -9.73 -19.82 4.66
C LEU A 170 -9.06 -21.20 4.81
N GLU A 171 -7.97 -21.40 4.07
CA GLU A 171 -7.08 -22.57 4.14
C GLU A 171 -5.75 -22.11 4.75
N LYS A 172 -5.54 -22.36 6.04
CA LYS A 172 -4.38 -21.83 6.79
C LYS A 172 -4.22 -20.30 6.61
N GLY A 173 -5.31 -19.57 6.78
CA GLY A 173 -5.35 -18.10 6.60
C GLY A 173 -5.52 -17.64 5.14
N VAL A 174 -5.20 -18.48 4.15
CA VAL A 174 -5.28 -18.10 2.73
C VAL A 174 -6.69 -18.26 2.19
N PRO A 175 -7.29 -17.24 1.52
CA PRO A 175 -8.60 -17.40 0.91
C PRO A 175 -8.56 -18.33 -0.31
N ARG A 176 -9.45 -19.32 -0.31
CA ARG A 176 -9.87 -20.06 -1.50
C ARG A 176 -11.26 -19.61 -1.91
N PHE A 177 -11.34 -18.85 -2.99
CA PHE A 177 -12.61 -18.36 -3.55
C PHE A 177 -13.32 -19.49 -4.28
N THR A 178 -14.64 -19.53 -4.15
CA THR A 178 -15.52 -20.47 -4.83
C THR A 178 -16.48 -19.70 -5.74
N VAL A 179 -16.53 -20.12 -6.99
CA VAL A 179 -17.32 -19.54 -8.06
C VAL A 179 -18.13 -20.65 -8.70
N LYS A 180 -19.39 -20.38 -9.02
CA LYS A 180 -20.25 -21.31 -9.74
C LYS A 180 -20.36 -20.90 -11.21
N SER A 181 -20.06 -21.85 -12.09
CA SER A 181 -20.22 -21.78 -13.54
C SER A 181 -21.21 -22.88 -13.95
N GLY A 182 -22.47 -22.50 -14.19
CA GLY A 182 -23.53 -23.46 -14.45
C GLY A 182 -23.68 -24.49 -13.30
N LYS A 183 -23.29 -25.75 -13.57
CA LYS A 183 -23.28 -26.85 -12.59
C LYS A 183 -21.91 -27.13 -11.95
N THR A 184 -20.87 -26.45 -12.41
CA THR A 184 -19.49 -26.66 -11.97
C THR A 184 -19.11 -25.61 -10.93
N LEU A 185 -18.51 -26.02 -9.82
CA LEU A 185 -17.85 -25.14 -8.87
C LEU A 185 -16.38 -25.02 -9.25
N LEU A 186 -15.97 -23.82 -9.66
CA LEU A 186 -14.57 -23.44 -9.76
C LEU A 186 -14.08 -22.94 -8.40
N ARG A 187 -12.86 -23.31 -8.02
CA ARG A 187 -12.19 -22.78 -6.84
C ARG A 187 -10.81 -22.30 -7.18
N VAL A 188 -10.45 -21.10 -6.69
CA VAL A 188 -9.12 -20.49 -6.91
C VAL A 188 -8.49 -20.08 -5.60
N LYS A 189 -7.22 -20.42 -5.45
CA LYS A 189 -6.32 -19.90 -4.41
C LYS A 189 -5.12 -19.27 -5.08
N ILE A 190 -4.69 -18.14 -4.55
CA ILE A 190 -3.54 -17.38 -5.06
C ILE A 190 -2.61 -17.10 -3.87
N THR A 191 -1.34 -17.44 -4.02
CA THR A 191 -0.30 -17.25 -2.98
C THR A 191 0.94 -16.58 -3.57
N PRO A 192 1.84 -16.03 -2.74
CA PRO A 192 3.12 -15.48 -3.23
C PRO A 192 3.89 -16.49 -4.07
N GLY A 193 4.44 -16.00 -5.20
CA GLY A 193 5.33 -16.80 -6.04
C GLY A 193 6.77 -16.75 -5.53
N LYS A 194 7.63 -17.64 -6.05
CA LYS A 194 9.03 -17.75 -5.61
C LYS A 194 9.96 -16.74 -6.28
N GLN A 195 9.53 -16.10 -7.36
CA GLN A 195 10.32 -15.16 -8.15
C GLN A 195 9.82 -13.72 -7.94
N PRO A 196 10.65 -12.70 -8.22
CA PRO A 196 10.16 -11.32 -8.29
C PRO A 196 9.01 -11.21 -9.30
N LEU A 197 8.03 -10.38 -8.95
CA LEU A 197 6.85 -10.08 -9.75
C LEU A 197 6.07 -11.34 -10.16
N SER A 198 5.84 -12.23 -9.18
CA SER A 198 5.17 -13.50 -9.44
C SER A 198 4.16 -13.89 -8.35
N CYS A 199 3.20 -14.72 -8.74
CA CYS A 199 2.24 -15.36 -7.85
C CYS A 199 1.98 -16.80 -8.29
N HIS A 200 1.56 -17.63 -7.36
CA HIS A 200 1.18 -19.02 -7.59
C HIS A 200 -0.34 -19.15 -7.62
N TYR A 201 -0.87 -19.75 -8.68
CA TYR A 201 -2.29 -20.04 -8.85
C TYR A 201 -2.58 -21.52 -8.67
N GLU A 202 -3.63 -21.81 -7.91
CA GLU A 202 -4.25 -23.14 -7.88
C GLU A 202 -5.73 -23.01 -8.26
N TRP A 203 -6.12 -23.53 -9.41
CA TRP A 203 -7.52 -23.65 -9.81
C TRP A 203 -7.98 -25.11 -9.75
N SER A 204 -9.23 -25.32 -9.38
CA SER A 204 -9.87 -26.64 -9.37
C SER A 204 -11.34 -26.55 -9.76
N SER A 205 -11.90 -27.67 -10.20
CA SER A 205 -13.31 -27.81 -10.60
C SER A 205 -13.98 -28.99 -9.89
N ASP A 206 -15.28 -28.84 -9.64
CA ASP A 206 -16.13 -29.85 -9.03
C ASP A 206 -17.53 -29.82 -9.70
N PRO A 207 -17.94 -30.88 -10.41
CA PRO A 207 -17.18 -32.10 -10.68
C PRO A 207 -15.91 -31.80 -11.49
N ALA A 208 -14.94 -32.73 -11.45
CA ALA A 208 -13.70 -32.58 -12.19
C ALA A 208 -13.98 -32.41 -13.70
N ALA A 209 -13.46 -31.32 -14.27
CA ALA A 209 -13.60 -30.98 -15.68
C ALA A 209 -12.24 -30.63 -16.28
N LYS A 210 -12.12 -30.67 -17.61
CA LYS A 210 -10.92 -30.19 -18.28
C LYS A 210 -10.86 -28.67 -18.16
N LEU A 211 -9.82 -28.17 -17.50
CA LEU A 211 -9.56 -26.75 -17.30
C LEU A 211 -8.46 -26.26 -18.23
N VAL A 212 -8.66 -25.07 -18.77
CA VAL A 212 -7.62 -24.31 -19.48
C VAL A 212 -7.64 -22.88 -18.94
N TYR A 213 -6.49 -22.39 -18.49
CA TYR A 213 -6.26 -20.99 -18.15
C TYR A 213 -5.49 -20.33 -19.30
N LYS A 214 -5.91 -19.14 -19.72
CA LYS A 214 -5.23 -18.34 -20.72
C LYS A 214 -5.33 -16.84 -20.41
N GLU A 215 -4.19 -16.20 -20.19
CA GLU A 215 -4.10 -14.75 -19.93
C GLU A 215 -2.71 -14.22 -20.30
N GLY A 216 -2.63 -13.05 -20.95
CA GLY A 216 -1.34 -12.40 -21.23
C GLY A 216 -0.34 -13.25 -22.03
N GLY A 217 -0.82 -14.15 -22.90
CA GLY A 217 0.02 -15.10 -23.65
C GLY A 217 0.45 -16.35 -22.86
N PHE A 218 0.18 -16.40 -21.55
CA PHE A 218 0.37 -17.59 -20.73
C PHE A 218 -0.76 -18.60 -20.96
N THR A 219 -0.46 -19.90 -20.86
CA THR A 219 -1.48 -20.96 -20.92
C THR A 219 -1.10 -22.11 -19.98
N ALA A 220 -2.08 -22.61 -19.24
CA ALA A 220 -1.99 -23.83 -18.44
C ALA A 220 -3.24 -24.68 -18.63
N SER A 221 -3.13 -26.00 -18.53
CA SER A 221 -4.26 -26.91 -18.69
C SER A 221 -4.11 -28.14 -17.80
N GLY A 222 -5.23 -28.73 -17.41
CA GLY A 222 -5.27 -29.93 -16.58
C GLY A 222 -6.68 -30.45 -16.39
N ASP A 223 -6.80 -31.66 -15.86
CA ASP A 223 -8.09 -32.32 -15.64
C ASP A 223 -8.44 -32.26 -14.15
N GLY A 224 -9.54 -31.60 -13.82
CA GLY A 224 -9.99 -31.34 -12.45
C GLY A 224 -9.23 -30.23 -11.73
N LYS A 225 -7.94 -30.04 -12.00
CA LYS A 225 -7.06 -29.08 -11.33
C LYS A 225 -5.97 -28.54 -12.27
N ILE A 226 -5.57 -27.28 -12.08
CA ILE A 226 -4.35 -26.69 -12.66
C ILE A 226 -3.61 -25.91 -11.58
N GLU A 227 -2.28 -26.00 -11.58
CA GLU A 227 -1.39 -25.25 -10.68
C GLU A 227 -0.22 -24.69 -11.49
N PHE A 228 0.11 -23.42 -11.28
CA PHE A 228 1.20 -22.77 -12.00
C PHE A 228 1.69 -21.52 -11.29
N ASP A 229 2.96 -21.19 -11.50
CA ASP A 229 3.53 -19.88 -11.17
C ASP A 229 3.36 -18.93 -12.36
N TYR A 230 2.71 -17.79 -12.13
CA TYR A 230 2.63 -16.69 -13.08
C TYR A 230 3.71 -15.66 -12.74
N GLN A 231 4.61 -15.40 -13.67
CA GLN A 231 5.61 -14.33 -13.55
C GLN A 231 5.31 -13.22 -14.56
N GLY A 232 5.01 -12.03 -14.05
CA GLY A 232 4.74 -10.84 -14.85
C GLY A 232 5.99 -9.99 -15.10
N LYS A 233 5.76 -8.81 -15.66
CA LYS A 233 6.74 -7.71 -15.76
C LYS A 233 6.17 -6.50 -15.07
N ALA A 234 7.01 -5.56 -14.65
CA ALA A 234 6.52 -4.30 -14.08
C ALA A 234 5.64 -3.57 -15.12
N VAL A 235 4.37 -3.35 -14.77
CA VAL A 235 3.35 -2.66 -15.56
C VAL A 235 3.13 -1.23 -15.06
N GLY A 236 3.35 -0.99 -13.76
CA GLY A 236 3.24 0.34 -13.16
C GLY A 236 3.77 0.36 -11.74
N GLU A 237 4.23 1.54 -11.31
CA GLU A 237 4.71 1.82 -9.96
C GLU A 237 3.78 2.78 -9.26
N PHE A 238 3.36 2.44 -8.05
CA PHE A 238 2.39 3.22 -7.29
C PHE A 238 2.93 3.55 -5.89
N THR A 239 2.79 4.80 -5.48
CA THR A 239 3.37 5.32 -4.23
C THR A 239 2.32 5.70 -3.19
N GLY A 240 1.04 5.38 -3.44
CA GLY A 240 -0.08 5.71 -2.56
C GLY A 240 -0.58 7.15 -2.70
N TYR A 241 -1.28 7.61 -1.67
CA TYR A 241 -1.82 8.97 -1.61
C TYR A 241 -0.68 9.98 -1.50
N GLN A 242 -0.62 10.88 -2.49
CA GLN A 242 0.31 12.00 -2.47
C GLN A 242 -0.34 13.15 -1.69
N VAL A 243 0.26 13.51 -0.56
CA VAL A 243 -0.15 14.73 0.15
C VAL A 243 0.19 15.91 -0.76
N LYS A 244 -0.83 16.67 -1.20
CA LYS A 244 -0.60 17.98 -1.81
C LYS A 244 0.11 18.84 -0.78
N LEU A 245 1.40 19.05 -0.97
CA LEU A 245 2.21 19.90 -0.11
C LEU A 245 1.85 21.36 -0.40
N ASP A 246 1.58 22.10 0.67
CA ASP A 246 1.51 23.55 0.57
C ASP A 246 2.95 24.08 0.38
N LEU A 247 3.25 24.42 -0.87
CA LEU A 247 4.52 25.05 -1.28
C LEU A 247 4.38 26.57 -1.41
N SER A 248 3.29 27.17 -0.91
CA SER A 248 3.18 28.63 -0.86
C SER A 248 4.08 29.26 0.21
N LYS A 249 4.43 28.49 1.25
CA LYS A 249 5.32 28.92 2.34
C LYS A 249 6.10 27.76 2.96
N PRO A 250 7.31 27.99 3.50
CA PRO A 250 8.06 26.96 4.21
C PRO A 250 7.34 26.49 5.48
N SER A 251 7.36 25.19 5.75
CA SER A 251 6.89 24.64 7.03
C SER A 251 7.61 23.34 7.41
N ALA A 252 7.77 23.07 8.70
CA ALA A 252 8.32 21.80 9.19
C ALA A 252 7.48 20.59 8.74
N LYS A 253 6.16 20.75 8.63
CA LYS A 253 5.26 19.70 8.11
C LYS A 253 5.55 19.38 6.64
N THR A 254 5.70 20.40 5.80
CA THR A 254 6.13 20.24 4.40
C THR A 254 7.50 19.58 4.36
N GLY A 255 8.43 20.00 5.22
CA GLY A 255 9.79 19.44 5.30
C GLY A 255 9.80 17.96 5.65
N SER A 256 9.03 17.54 6.65
CA SER A 256 8.88 16.14 7.04
C SER A 256 8.38 15.27 5.88
N ALA A 257 7.42 15.77 5.10
CA ALA A 257 6.93 15.06 3.93
C ALA A 257 7.98 14.99 2.81
N LEU A 258 8.69 16.09 2.52
CA LEU A 258 9.78 16.10 1.55
C LEU A 258 10.92 15.16 1.97
N PHE A 259 11.23 15.09 3.27
CA PHE A 259 12.25 14.21 3.84
C PHE A 259 11.96 12.73 3.54
N GLY A 260 10.69 12.33 3.64
CA GLY A 260 10.25 11.00 3.22
C GLY A 260 10.31 10.81 1.69
N ASN A 261 9.80 11.78 0.93
CA ASN A 261 9.70 11.68 -0.53
C ASN A 261 11.05 11.65 -1.26
N PHE A 262 12.05 12.36 -0.74
CA PHE A 262 13.41 12.35 -1.29
C PHE A 262 14.29 11.23 -0.71
N GLY A 263 13.70 10.32 0.07
CA GLY A 263 14.39 9.14 0.60
C GLY A 263 15.46 9.47 1.64
N CYS A 264 15.43 10.65 2.27
CA CYS A 264 16.45 11.08 3.22
C CYS A 264 16.58 10.12 4.42
N ALA A 265 15.44 9.53 4.84
CA ALA A 265 15.36 8.53 5.91
C ALA A 265 16.14 7.23 5.63
N THR A 266 16.52 6.96 4.37
CA THR A 266 17.31 5.76 4.02
C THR A 266 18.75 5.85 4.50
N CYS A 267 19.28 7.07 4.66
CA CYS A 267 20.65 7.33 5.11
C CYS A 267 20.72 8.01 6.47
N HIS A 268 19.74 8.88 6.77
CA HIS A 268 19.73 9.70 7.98
C HIS A 268 18.67 9.22 8.96
N SER A 269 19.10 8.87 10.17
CA SER A 269 18.19 8.62 11.28
C SER A 269 17.69 9.92 11.93
N ILE A 270 16.58 9.82 12.65
CA ILE A 270 16.00 10.93 13.44
C ILE A 270 15.85 10.57 14.93
N ASP A 271 16.38 9.41 15.34
CA ASP A 271 16.32 8.85 16.69
C ASP A 271 17.69 8.81 17.38
N GLY A 272 18.74 9.28 16.72
CA GLY A 272 20.11 9.26 17.22
C GLY A 272 20.96 8.08 16.71
N ALA A 273 20.38 7.09 16.03
CA ALA A 273 21.16 5.96 15.51
C ALA A 273 22.14 6.38 14.40
N GLY A 274 23.34 5.80 14.36
CA GLY A 274 24.25 5.98 13.22
C GLY A 274 23.76 5.24 11.96
N GLY A 275 24.29 5.58 10.79
CA GLY A 275 23.92 4.93 9.53
C GLY A 275 24.84 5.30 8.36
N HIS A 276 24.31 5.21 7.13
CA HIS A 276 25.02 5.64 5.93
C HIS A 276 25.26 7.17 5.89
N GLY A 277 24.44 7.94 6.60
CA GLY A 277 24.65 9.36 6.90
C GLY A 277 24.55 9.62 8.41
N PRO A 278 24.97 10.82 8.88
CA PRO A 278 24.85 11.21 10.29
C PRO A 278 23.39 11.30 10.71
N THR A 279 23.13 11.05 11.99
CA THR A 279 21.80 11.34 12.56
C THR A 279 21.49 12.83 12.48
N LEU A 280 20.21 13.15 12.26
CA LEU A 280 19.70 14.51 12.28
C LEU A 280 19.04 14.87 13.61
N ALA A 281 18.91 13.91 14.53
CA ALA A 281 18.34 14.14 15.86
C ALA A 281 19.19 15.16 16.64
N GLY A 282 18.59 16.29 17.01
CA GLY A 282 19.27 17.37 17.73
C GLY A 282 20.42 18.04 16.96
N LEU A 283 20.51 17.83 15.64
CA LEU A 283 21.59 18.39 14.82
C LEU A 283 21.55 19.92 14.81
N ALA A 284 20.36 20.52 14.72
CA ALA A 284 20.23 21.96 14.58
C ALA A 284 20.88 22.72 15.75
N ASN A 285 21.69 23.73 15.40
CA ASN A 285 22.52 24.54 16.29
C ASN A 285 23.62 23.77 17.06
N SER A 286 23.81 22.48 16.81
CA SER A 286 24.96 21.74 17.35
C SER A 286 26.27 22.13 16.65
N THR A 287 27.39 21.73 17.25
CA THR A 287 28.72 21.82 16.63
C THR A 287 29.05 20.50 15.94
N VAL A 288 29.38 20.57 14.66
CA VAL A 288 29.72 19.44 13.80
C VAL A 288 31.21 19.45 13.51
N GLU A 289 31.90 18.33 13.75
CA GLU A 289 33.29 18.14 13.32
C GLU A 289 33.34 17.84 11.82
N LEU A 290 34.27 18.49 11.10
CA LEU A 290 34.42 18.32 9.66
C LEU A 290 35.59 17.41 9.30
N GLU A 291 35.44 16.71 8.18
CA GLU A 291 36.52 15.99 7.53
C GLU A 291 37.62 16.98 7.09
N GLY A 292 38.90 16.64 7.32
CA GLY A 292 40.01 17.57 7.11
C GLY A 292 40.27 18.57 8.26
N GLY A 293 39.45 18.53 9.32
CA GLY A 293 39.64 19.30 10.55
C GLY A 293 38.77 20.55 10.67
N GLY A 294 38.70 21.09 11.88
CA GLY A 294 37.83 22.21 12.22
C GLY A 294 36.40 21.79 12.55
N THR A 295 35.55 22.79 12.78
CA THR A 295 34.16 22.61 13.20
C THR A 295 33.23 23.60 12.50
N ALA A 296 31.99 23.20 12.24
CA ALA A 296 30.92 24.09 11.80
C ALA A 296 29.76 24.10 12.80
N LYS A 297 29.03 25.21 12.88
CA LYS A 297 27.74 25.23 13.56
C LYS A 297 26.66 24.78 12.58
N ALA A 298 25.81 23.84 12.98
CA ALA A 298 24.69 23.37 12.17
C ALA A 298 23.50 24.35 12.21
N ASP A 299 23.75 25.60 11.82
CA ASP A 299 22.72 26.63 11.65
C ASP A 299 21.97 26.50 10.31
N THR A 300 21.03 27.40 10.06
CA THR A 300 20.21 27.42 8.85
C THR A 300 21.07 27.46 7.57
N GLU A 301 22.16 28.23 7.57
CA GLU A 301 23.02 28.39 6.39
C GLU A 301 23.81 27.13 6.11
N TYR A 302 24.38 26.51 7.16
CA TYR A 302 25.03 25.21 7.06
C TYR A 302 24.08 24.15 6.50
N LEU A 303 22.85 24.05 7.04
CA LEU A 303 21.89 23.04 6.58
C LEU A 303 21.46 23.26 5.13
N LEU A 304 21.26 24.51 4.70
CA LEU A 304 20.97 24.83 3.30
C LEU A 304 22.16 24.52 2.37
N GLU A 305 23.39 24.82 2.81
CA GLU A 305 24.61 24.50 2.05
C GLU A 305 24.78 22.99 1.93
N SER A 306 24.59 22.22 3.01
CA SER A 306 24.67 20.76 2.99
C SER A 306 23.65 20.13 2.03
N LEU A 307 22.44 20.69 1.93
CA LEU A 307 21.44 20.22 0.96
C LEU A 307 21.82 20.58 -0.49
N ARG A 308 22.33 21.80 -0.74
CA ARG A 308 22.64 22.26 -2.11
C ARG A 308 23.97 21.70 -2.63
N ASN A 309 24.99 21.69 -1.79
CA ASN A 309 26.36 21.33 -2.09
C ASN A 309 26.97 20.44 -0.98
N PRO A 310 26.52 19.17 -0.86
CA PRO A 310 26.88 18.29 0.25
C PRO A 310 28.38 18.01 0.40
N ASN A 311 29.16 18.15 -0.67
CA ASN A 311 30.62 17.97 -0.65
C ASN A 311 31.40 19.22 -0.18
N ALA A 312 30.74 20.36 0.06
CA ALA A 312 31.41 21.57 0.52
C ALA A 312 32.00 21.41 1.93
N LYS A 313 31.23 20.76 2.82
CA LYS A 313 31.58 20.54 4.23
C LYS A 313 31.11 19.15 4.64
N ILE A 314 32.03 18.19 4.58
CA ILE A 314 31.74 16.79 4.89
C ILE A 314 31.91 16.58 6.39
N VAL A 315 30.94 15.91 7.02
CA VAL A 315 31.03 15.54 8.44
C VAL A 315 32.12 14.48 8.62
N LYS A 316 32.96 14.65 9.64
CA LYS A 316 34.06 13.74 9.94
C LYS A 316 33.56 12.29 10.03
N GLY A 317 34.28 11.39 9.36
CA GLY A 317 33.96 9.96 9.35
C GLY A 317 32.91 9.53 8.32
N TYR A 318 32.39 10.45 7.50
CA TYR A 318 31.52 10.13 6.37
C TYR A 318 32.23 10.33 5.03
N PRO A 319 32.01 9.44 4.04
CA PRO A 319 32.67 9.54 2.74
C PRO A 319 32.10 10.66 1.86
N PRO A 320 32.93 11.31 1.00
CA PRO A 320 32.44 12.24 0.00
C PRO A 320 31.50 11.56 -1.00
N ASN A 321 30.63 12.34 -1.65
CA ASN A 321 29.72 11.92 -2.73
C ASN A 321 28.61 10.92 -2.36
N TYR A 322 28.40 10.62 -1.08
CA TYR A 322 27.31 9.74 -0.64
C TYR A 322 25.98 10.47 -0.51
N MET A 323 26.01 11.72 -0.04
CA MET A 323 24.82 12.57 0.00
C MET A 323 24.64 13.20 -1.39
N PRO A 324 23.53 12.92 -2.10
CA PRO A 324 23.26 13.53 -3.40
C PRO A 324 22.95 15.04 -3.24
N PRO A 325 23.30 15.88 -4.23
CA PRO A 325 22.96 17.30 -4.20
C PRO A 325 21.48 17.52 -4.49
N PHE A 326 20.84 18.40 -3.72
CA PHE A 326 19.43 18.80 -3.87
C PHE A 326 19.29 20.24 -4.38
N ALA A 327 20.26 20.71 -5.18
CA ALA A 327 20.28 22.06 -5.72
C ALA A 327 19.09 22.39 -6.65
N ALA A 328 18.40 21.37 -7.18
CA ALA A 328 17.23 21.53 -8.03
C ALA A 328 15.92 21.82 -7.26
N LEU A 329 15.94 21.69 -5.92
CA LEU A 329 14.78 22.02 -5.09
C LEU A 329 14.57 23.54 -5.03
N SER A 330 13.30 23.95 -5.00
CA SER A 330 12.92 25.33 -4.79
C SER A 330 13.30 25.82 -3.39
N ASP A 331 13.37 27.13 -3.21
CA ASP A 331 13.67 27.74 -1.91
C ASP A 331 12.64 27.35 -0.83
N VAL A 332 11.37 27.18 -1.20
CA VAL A 332 10.32 26.79 -0.24
C VAL A 332 10.53 25.35 0.23
N GLU A 333 10.92 24.45 -0.66
CA GLU A 333 11.20 23.05 -0.34
C GLU A 333 12.44 22.93 0.55
N LEU A 334 13.53 23.60 0.19
CA LEU A 334 14.77 23.60 0.98
C LEU A 334 14.56 24.18 2.37
N LYS A 335 13.90 25.33 2.48
CA LYS A 335 13.59 25.96 3.78
C LYS A 335 12.65 25.08 4.60
N SER A 336 11.70 24.38 3.96
CA SER A 336 10.83 23.42 4.66
C SER A 336 11.65 22.26 5.25
N MET A 337 12.58 21.70 4.47
CA MET A 337 13.48 20.64 4.93
C MET A 337 14.30 21.09 6.15
N VAL A 338 14.86 22.30 6.10
CA VAL A 338 15.62 22.87 7.23
C VAL A 338 14.73 23.07 8.46
N LEU A 339 13.52 23.60 8.30
CA LEU A 339 12.56 23.74 9.41
C LEU A 339 12.21 22.39 10.04
N TYR A 340 12.13 21.32 9.24
CA TYR A 340 11.92 19.98 9.78
C TYR A 340 13.13 19.50 10.59
N ILE A 341 14.35 19.60 10.05
CA ILE A 341 15.58 19.24 10.78
C ILE A 341 15.68 20.02 12.09
N GLN A 342 15.34 21.31 12.08
CA GLN A 342 15.32 22.17 13.27
C GLN A 342 14.28 21.76 14.32
N SER A 343 13.22 21.07 13.90
CA SER A 343 12.20 20.55 14.81
C SER A 343 12.56 19.24 15.49
N LEU A 344 13.62 18.55 15.03
CA LEU A 344 14.02 17.25 15.58
C LEU A 344 14.68 17.42 16.95
N PRO A 345 14.16 16.77 18.01
CA PRO A 345 14.72 16.89 19.35
C PRO A 345 16.08 16.20 19.45
N LYS A 346 16.87 16.63 20.42
CA LYS A 346 18.06 15.88 20.83
C LYS A 346 17.60 14.63 21.60
N PRO A 347 18.12 13.43 21.30
CA PRO A 347 17.83 12.23 22.10
C PRO A 347 18.23 12.45 23.57
N GLU A 348 17.42 11.95 24.50
CA GLU A 348 17.69 12.02 25.95
C GLU A 348 18.89 11.17 26.38
#